data_AF-A0A0K8RLW6-F1
#
_entry.id   AF-A0A0K8RLW6-F1
#
_cell.length_a   1.000
_cell.length_b   1.000
_cell.length_c   1.000
_cell.angle_alpha   90.00
_cell.angle_beta   90.00
_cell.angle_gamma   90.00
#
_symmetry.space_group_name_H-M   'P 1'
#
loop_
_entity.id
_entity.type
_entity.pdbx_description
1 polymer ?
#
loop_
_entity_poly.entity_id
_entity_poly.type
_entity_poly.pdbx_seq_one_letter_code
_entity_poly.pdbx_strand_id
1 'polypeptide(L)'
;MDKTASRIQKMFPFLTLETSTTRKHGAVGTLGNCCFETEHNEWLLGPEVDILPRLLYPLLGPEELDEDEMEKLPLDLQYLGADKQRERSPEIRKMLIEALTQLCATKECRKVIKDSGAYYVLRSCTRRSPADRWWLPARTWWTS
;
A
#
# COMPACT_ATOMS: atom_id res chain seq x y z
N MET A 1 15.82 -12.13 5.10
CA MET A 1 16.34 -10.74 5.19
C MET A 1 17.06 -10.50 6.51
N ASP A 2 18.18 -9.76 6.50
CA ASP A 2 18.83 -9.30 7.73
C ASP A 2 17.99 -8.19 8.37
N LYS A 3 17.28 -8.53 9.45
CA LYS A 3 16.34 -7.63 10.15
C LYS A 3 17.08 -6.48 10.84
N THR A 4 18.32 -6.71 11.26
CA THR A 4 19.17 -5.75 11.99
C THR A 4 19.62 -4.55 11.14
N ALA A 5 19.58 -4.68 9.81
CA ALA A 5 19.90 -3.63 8.87
C ALA A 5 18.67 -3.30 8.02
N SER A 6 17.68 -2.60 8.58
CA SER A 6 16.42 -2.22 7.90
C SER A 6 16.64 -1.19 6.78
N ARG A 7 17.36 -1.60 5.73
CA ARG A 7 17.68 -0.81 4.53
C ARG A 7 16.44 -0.56 3.68
N ILE A 8 15.40 -1.38 3.82
CA ILE A 8 14.15 -1.26 3.08
C ILE A 8 13.45 0.08 3.32
N GLN A 9 13.54 0.60 4.55
CA GLN A 9 12.94 1.89 4.93
C GLN A 9 13.52 3.07 4.15
N LYS A 10 14.77 2.93 3.66
CA LYS A 10 15.40 3.95 2.80
C LYS A 10 14.66 4.11 1.47
N MET A 11 13.80 3.16 1.08
CA MET A 11 12.99 3.25 -0.13
C MET A 11 11.70 4.06 0.08
N PHE A 12 11.23 4.23 1.32
CA PHE A 12 9.94 4.87 1.61
C PHE A 12 9.81 6.32 1.15
N PRO A 13 10.85 7.17 1.24
CA PRO A 13 10.76 8.54 0.72
C PRO A 13 10.46 8.61 -0.78
N PHE A 14 10.83 7.59 -1.57
CA PHE A 14 10.53 7.57 -3.00
C PHE A 14 9.04 7.31 -3.29
N LEU A 15 8.28 6.76 -2.34
CA LEU A 15 6.84 6.58 -2.49
C LEU A 15 6.04 7.83 -2.14
N THR A 16 6.58 8.68 -1.26
CA THR A 16 5.86 9.82 -0.68
C THR A 16 6.23 11.15 -1.30
N LEU A 17 7.49 11.30 -1.74
CA LEU A 17 8.00 12.54 -2.36
C LEU A 17 7.74 12.58 -3.87
N GLU A 18 7.58 13.79 -4.39
CA GLU A 18 7.60 14.04 -5.82
C GLU A 18 9.01 13.74 -6.37
N THR A 19 9.13 12.59 -7.03
CA THR A 19 10.34 12.10 -7.66
C THR A 19 10.03 11.61 -9.06
N SER A 20 11.06 11.37 -9.87
CA SER A 20 10.85 10.86 -11.23
C SER A 20 10.14 9.50 -11.22
N THR A 21 9.29 9.27 -12.22
CA THR A 21 8.57 7.99 -12.41
C THR A 21 9.52 6.79 -12.36
N THR A 22 10.73 6.92 -12.93
CA THR A 22 11.76 5.87 -12.91
C THR A 22 12.20 5.51 -11.48
N ARG A 23 12.41 6.50 -10.61
CA ARG A 23 12.80 6.25 -9.21
C ARG A 23 11.67 5.60 -8.42
N LYS A 24 10.44 6.10 -8.58
CA LYS A 24 9.25 5.49 -7.97
C LYS A 24 9.09 4.04 -8.40
N HIS A 25 9.20 3.78 -9.70
CA HIS A 25 9.09 2.43 -10.26
C HIS A 25 10.17 1.50 -9.70
N GLY A 26 11.43 1.95 -9.63
CA GLY A 26 12.52 1.17 -9.04
C GLY A 26 12.33 0.88 -7.55
N ALA A 27 11.86 1.87 -6.79
CA ALA A 27 11.56 1.72 -5.36
C ALA A 27 10.40 0.74 -5.13
N VAL A 28 9.28 0.90 -5.85
CA VAL A 28 8.13 -0.02 -5.75
C VAL A 28 8.51 -1.43 -6.19
N GLY A 29 9.30 -1.59 -7.26
CA GLY A 29 9.78 -2.91 -7.68
C GLY A 29 10.64 -3.59 -6.61
N THR A 30 11.54 -2.82 -5.96
CA THR A 30 12.37 -3.34 -4.86
C THR A 30 11.51 -3.75 -3.66
N LEU A 31 10.53 -2.92 -3.29
CA LEU A 31 9.60 -3.21 -2.19
C LEU A 31 8.68 -4.40 -2.50
N GLY A 32 8.17 -4.49 -3.72
CA GLY A 32 7.37 -5.63 -4.18
C GLY A 32 8.15 -6.94 -4.10
N ASN A 33 9.41 -6.94 -4.55
CA ASN A 33 10.28 -8.11 -4.39
C ASN A 33 10.47 -8.50 -2.92
N CYS A 34 10.49 -7.53 -2.00
CA CYS A 34 10.56 -7.80 -0.57
C CYS A 34 9.28 -8.43 -0.02
N CYS A 35 8.12 -8.05 -0.55
CA CYS A 35 6.80 -8.56 -0.14
C CYS A 35 6.51 -9.98 -0.68
N PHE A 36 7.32 -10.48 -1.61
CA PHE A 36 7.12 -11.79 -2.23
C PHE A 36 7.36 -12.95 -1.26
N GLU A 37 8.30 -12.80 -0.31
CA GLU A 37 8.66 -13.86 0.63
C GLU A 37 7.76 -13.82 1.87
N THR A 38 6.84 -14.78 1.95
CA THR A 38 5.76 -14.81 2.95
C THR A 38 6.26 -14.94 4.39
N GLU A 39 7.42 -15.56 4.60
CA GLU A 39 8.06 -15.73 5.92
C GLU A 39 8.43 -14.38 6.58
N HIS A 40 8.46 -13.30 5.81
CA HIS A 40 8.85 -11.98 6.29
C HIS A 40 7.67 -11.00 6.38
N ASN A 41 6.48 -11.37 5.90
CA ASN A 41 5.33 -10.46 5.84
C ASN A 41 4.92 -9.91 7.22
N GLU A 42 4.94 -10.74 8.26
CA GLU A 42 4.63 -10.28 9.63
C GLU A 42 5.65 -9.25 10.14
N TRP A 43 6.93 -9.44 9.80
CA TRP A 43 7.98 -8.48 10.16
C TRP A 43 7.84 -7.17 9.36
N LEU A 44 7.52 -7.26 8.06
CA LEU A 44 7.30 -6.10 7.19
C LEU A 44 6.09 -5.26 7.63
N LEU A 45 5.01 -5.92 8.07
CA LEU A 45 3.81 -5.28 8.62
C LEU A 45 3.97 -4.85 10.09
N GLY A 46 4.98 -5.38 10.77
CA GLY A 46 5.26 -5.05 12.15
C GLY A 46 5.80 -3.62 12.33
N PRO A 47 5.80 -3.10 13.56
CA PRO A 47 6.18 -1.72 13.86
C PRO A 47 7.64 -1.38 13.55
N GLU A 48 8.50 -2.40 13.39
CA GLU A 48 9.91 -2.19 13.05
C GLU A 48 10.08 -1.67 11.62
N VAL A 49 9.25 -2.14 10.68
CA VAL A 49 9.31 -1.74 9.26
C VAL A 49 8.15 -0.81 8.90
N ASP A 50 6.94 -1.12 9.36
CA ASP A 50 5.70 -0.39 9.09
C ASP A 50 5.51 -0.05 7.60
N ILE A 51 5.57 -1.09 6.75
CA ILE A 51 5.53 -0.93 5.30
C ILE A 51 4.14 -0.50 4.78
N LEU A 52 3.08 -0.86 5.49
CA LEU A 52 1.71 -0.78 5.01
C LEU A 52 1.27 0.66 4.70
N PRO A 53 1.45 1.67 5.58
CA PRO A 53 1.08 3.04 5.27
C PRO A 53 1.82 3.57 4.05
N ARG A 54 3.07 3.15 3.86
CA ARG A 54 3.93 3.60 2.76
C ARG A 54 3.46 3.08 1.40
N LEU A 55 2.92 1.86 1.36
CA LEU A 55 2.32 1.28 0.14
C LEU A 55 0.93 1.87 -0.16
N LEU A 56 0.17 2.24 0.87
CA LEU A 56 -1.17 2.83 0.71
C LEU A 56 -1.13 4.32 0.32
N TYR A 57 -0.13 5.08 0.80
CA TYR A 57 -0.03 6.51 0.56
C TYR A 57 -0.11 6.92 -0.93
N PRO A 58 0.57 6.26 -1.89
CA PRO A 58 0.49 6.64 -3.30
C PRO A 58 -0.85 6.26 -3.93
N LEU A 59 -1.59 5.32 -3.34
CA LEU A 59 -2.91 4.89 -3.80
C LEU A 59 -4.03 5.83 -3.32
N LEU A 60 -3.84 6.50 -2.18
CA LEU A 60 -4.73 7.55 -1.70
C LEU A 60 -4.73 8.76 -2.64
N GLY A 61 -5.92 9.23 -3.01
CA GLY A 61 -6.13 10.49 -3.73
C GLY A 61 -6.81 11.53 -2.85
N PRO A 62 -7.24 12.67 -3.43
CA PRO A 62 -7.91 13.76 -2.73
C PRO A 62 -9.37 13.45 -2.42
N GLU A 63 -9.73 12.17 -2.32
CA GLU A 63 -11.09 11.77 -2.02
C GLU A 63 -11.40 11.93 -0.53
N GLU A 64 -12.56 12.50 -0.24
CA GLU A 64 -13.12 12.47 1.10
C GLU A 64 -13.54 11.03 1.43
N LEU A 65 -12.94 10.52 2.51
CA LEU A 65 -13.43 9.35 3.24
C LEU A 65 -14.32 9.88 4.36
N ASP A 66 -15.36 9.13 4.71
CA ASP A 66 -16.16 9.47 5.89
C ASP A 66 -15.34 9.31 7.19
N GLU A 67 -15.85 9.84 8.29
CA GLU A 67 -15.14 9.85 9.58
C GLU A 67 -14.80 8.42 10.05
N ASP A 68 -15.75 7.48 9.93
CA ASP A 68 -15.57 6.08 10.31
C ASP A 68 -14.48 5.37 9.48
N GLU A 69 -14.36 5.70 8.19
CA GLU A 69 -13.34 5.20 7.28
C GLU A 69 -11.98 5.84 7.58
N MET A 70 -11.96 7.13 7.94
CA MET A 70 -10.76 7.87 8.28
C MET A 70 -10.13 7.37 9.59
N GLU A 71 -10.94 7.12 10.63
CA GLU A 71 -10.47 6.61 11.92
C GLU A 71 -9.76 5.26 11.82
N LYS A 72 -10.12 4.44 10.81
CA LYS A 72 -9.52 3.12 10.58
C LYS A 72 -8.17 3.18 9.86
N LEU A 73 -7.86 4.28 9.18
CA LEU A 73 -6.59 4.41 8.49
C LEU A 73 -5.42 4.56 9.48
N PRO A 74 -4.21 4.11 9.14
CA PRO A 74 -3.00 4.45 9.88
C PRO A 74 -2.88 5.97 10.04
N LEU A 75 -2.39 6.43 11.19
CA LEU A 75 -2.31 7.84 11.55
C LEU A 75 -1.60 8.69 10.47
N ASP A 76 -0.55 8.14 9.86
CA ASP A 76 0.22 8.77 8.77
C ASP A 76 -0.60 9.07 7.51
N LEU A 77 -1.77 8.46 7.35
CA LEU A 77 -2.65 8.58 6.19
C LEU A 77 -3.93 9.37 6.48
N GLN A 78 -4.16 9.73 7.73
CA GLN A 78 -5.34 10.51 8.11
C GLN A 78 -5.13 11.99 7.79
N TYR A 79 -6.22 12.66 7.39
CA TYR A 79 -6.25 14.12 7.18
C TYR A 79 -5.10 14.66 6.32
N LEU A 80 -4.79 13.95 5.22
CA LEU A 80 -3.82 14.43 4.24
C LEU A 80 -4.30 15.75 3.63
N GLY A 81 -3.36 16.67 3.36
CA GLY A 81 -3.69 17.97 2.76
C GLY A 81 -4.43 17.83 1.42
N ALA A 82 -5.25 18.82 1.08
CA ALA A 82 -6.07 18.83 -0.15
C ALA A 82 -5.24 18.68 -1.45
N ASP A 83 -3.96 19.02 -1.37
CA ASP A 83 -2.99 18.95 -2.45
C ASP A 83 -2.57 17.50 -2.76
N LYS A 84 -2.88 16.54 -1.88
CA LYS A 84 -2.48 15.14 -2.02
C LYS A 84 -3.13 14.49 -3.23
N GLN A 85 -2.31 14.19 -4.23
CA GLN A 85 -2.74 13.47 -5.42
C GLN A 85 -2.39 11.99 -5.34
N ARG A 86 -3.23 11.18 -5.99
CA ARG A 86 -2.92 9.77 -6.25
C ARG A 86 -1.77 9.66 -7.24
N GLU A 87 -0.99 8.58 -7.15
CA GLU A 87 0.03 8.25 -8.13
C GLU A 87 -0.57 8.19 -9.55
N ARG A 88 0.02 8.94 -10.46
CA ARG A 88 -0.50 9.13 -11.83
C ARG A 88 -0.24 7.91 -12.69
N SER A 89 0.90 7.24 -12.49
CA SER A 89 1.28 6.08 -13.30
C SER A 89 0.43 4.84 -12.95
N PRO A 90 -0.37 4.30 -13.90
CA PRO A 90 -1.15 3.08 -13.67
C PRO A 90 -0.25 1.87 -13.38
N GLU A 91 0.92 1.79 -14.01
CA GLU A 91 1.88 0.71 -13.78
C GLU A 91 2.38 0.70 -12.34
N ILE A 92 2.70 1.87 -11.77
CA ILE A 92 3.16 1.97 -10.38
C ILE A 92 2.01 1.60 -9.42
N ARG A 93 0.78 2.06 -9.69
CA ARG A 93 -0.39 1.68 -8.88
C ARG A 93 -0.62 0.18 -8.90
N LYS A 94 -0.49 -0.46 -10.07
CA LYS A 94 -0.60 -1.91 -10.22
C LYS A 94 0.45 -2.63 -9.37
N MET A 95 1.72 -2.24 -9.45
CA MET A 95 2.79 -2.86 -8.67
C MET A 95 2.58 -2.71 -7.15
N LEU A 96 2.07 -1.56 -6.68
CA LEU A 96 1.71 -1.36 -5.27
C LEU A 96 0.60 -2.30 -4.82
N ILE A 97 -0.43 -2.49 -5.65
CA ILE A 97 -1.54 -3.40 -5.37
C ILE A 97 -1.07 -4.86 -5.37
N GLU A 98 -0.16 -5.23 -6.27
CA GLU A 98 0.47 -6.55 -6.29
C GLU A 98 1.27 -6.81 -5.01
N ALA A 99 2.06 -5.82 -4.55
CA ALA A 99 2.78 -5.92 -3.28
C ALA A 99 1.83 -6.08 -2.08
N LEU A 100 0.74 -5.31 -2.00
CA LEU A 100 -0.30 -5.47 -0.97
C LEU A 100 -0.96 -6.86 -1.02
N THR A 101 -1.15 -7.40 -2.22
CA THR A 101 -1.72 -8.74 -2.42
C THR A 101 -0.77 -9.82 -1.94
N GLN A 102 0.54 -9.67 -2.19
CA GLN A 102 1.57 -10.59 -1.67
C GLN A 102 1.65 -10.57 -0.14
N LEU A 103 1.53 -9.39 0.48
CA LEU A 103 1.46 -9.27 1.95
C LEU A 103 0.22 -10.00 2.52
N CYS A 104 -0.86 -10.12 1.76
CA CYS A 104 -2.07 -10.86 2.12
C CYS A 104 -1.96 -12.39 2.01
N ALA A 105 -0.77 -12.97 1.81
CA ALA A 105 -0.62 -14.41 1.65
C ALA A 105 -1.05 -15.22 2.89
N THR A 106 -0.75 -14.74 4.10
CA THR A 106 -1.09 -15.43 5.37
C THR A 106 -2.36 -14.87 6.01
N LYS A 107 -3.02 -15.66 6.86
CA LYS A 107 -4.25 -15.26 7.55
C LYS A 107 -4.02 -14.07 8.49
N GLU A 108 -2.93 -14.11 9.26
CA GLU A 108 -2.60 -13.05 10.22
C GLU A 108 -2.31 -11.72 9.51
N CYS A 109 -1.53 -11.75 8.43
CA CYS A 109 -1.25 -10.54 7.65
C CYS A 109 -2.52 -9.98 6.98
N ARG A 110 -3.42 -10.85 6.48
CA ARG A 110 -4.73 -10.41 5.97
C ARG A 110 -5.53 -9.70 7.04
N LYS A 111 -5.55 -10.21 8.28
CA LYS A 111 -6.29 -9.57 9.37
C LYS A 111 -5.73 -8.17 9.66
N VAL A 112 -4.41 -8.03 9.77
CA VAL A 112 -3.75 -6.72 9.97
C VAL A 112 -4.12 -5.73 8.85
N ILE A 113 -4.02 -6.15 7.59
CA ILE A 113 -4.36 -5.29 6.44
C ILE A 113 -5.87 -4.97 6.42
N LYS A 114 -6.73 -5.93 6.79
CA LYS A 114 -8.19 -5.72 6.90
C LYS A 114 -8.55 -4.66 7.92
N ASP A 115 -7.92 -4.73 9.09
CA ASP A 115 -8.21 -3.85 10.22
C ASP A 115 -7.63 -2.43 10.03
N SER A 116 -6.71 -2.23 9.08
CA SER A 116 -6.04 -0.94 8.77
C SER A 116 -6.82 0.00 7.82
N GLY A 117 -8.04 -0.35 7.40
CA GLY A 117 -8.79 0.46 6.43
C GLY A 117 -8.26 0.43 4.99
N ALA A 118 -7.27 -0.43 4.67
CA ALA A 118 -6.72 -0.59 3.32
C ALA A 118 -7.79 -0.85 2.23
N TYR A 119 -8.91 -1.49 2.58
CA TYR A 119 -10.04 -1.70 1.67
C TYR A 119 -10.61 -0.40 1.13
N TYR A 120 -10.74 0.63 1.97
CA TYR A 120 -11.32 1.91 1.57
C TYR A 120 -10.43 2.58 0.52
N VAL A 121 -9.12 2.50 0.71
CA VAL A 121 -8.10 2.98 -0.26
C VAL A 121 -8.20 2.22 -1.58
N LEU A 122 -8.27 0.88 -1.55
CA LEU A 122 -8.37 0.08 -2.77
C LEU A 122 -9.70 0.28 -3.50
N ARG A 123 -10.80 0.38 -2.75
CA ARG A 123 -12.15 0.63 -3.29
C ARG A 123 -12.21 2.00 -3.97
N SER A 124 -11.68 3.05 -3.34
CA SER A 124 -11.64 4.40 -3.91
C SER A 124 -10.76 4.45 -5.17
N CYS A 125 -9.61 3.76 -5.16
CA CYS A 125 -8.70 3.65 -6.30
C CYS A 125 -9.41 3.08 -7.54
N THR A 126 -10.13 1.99 -7.34
CA THR A 126 -10.82 1.25 -8.39
C THR A 126 -12.00 1.98 -9.00
N ARG A 127 -12.79 2.66 -8.16
CA ARG A 127 -13.98 3.37 -8.61
C ARG A 127 -13.64 4.40 -9.70
N ARG A 128 -12.45 5.01 -9.63
CA ARG A 128 -12.03 6.09 -10.55
C ARG A 128 -11.22 5.62 -11.74
N SER A 129 -10.51 4.50 -11.65
CA SER A 129 -9.76 3.95 -12.77
C SER A 129 -10.32 2.57 -13.14
N PRO A 130 -11.19 2.48 -14.16
CA PRO A 130 -11.61 1.22 -14.75
C PRO A 130 -10.44 0.32 -15.15
N ALA A 131 -9.33 0.94 -15.58
CA ALA A 131 -8.08 0.28 -15.92
C ALA A 131 -7.36 -0.31 -14.71
N ASP A 132 -7.77 0.03 -13.49
CA ASP A 132 -7.21 -0.54 -12.26
C ASP A 132 -8.06 -1.73 -11.77
N ARG A 133 -9.13 -2.16 -12.47
CA ARG A 133 -10.00 -3.31 -12.08
C ARG A 133 -9.29 -4.67 -11.98
N TRP A 134 -8.00 -4.76 -12.30
CA TRP A 134 -7.19 -5.98 -12.21
C TRP A 134 -7.12 -6.59 -10.79
N TRP A 135 -7.43 -5.84 -9.74
CA TRP A 135 -7.55 -6.36 -8.35
C TRP A 135 -8.91 -7.00 -8.04
N LEU A 136 -9.90 -7.00 -8.94
CA LEU A 136 -11.18 -7.67 -8.69
C LEU A 136 -11.01 -9.16 -8.29
N PRO A 137 -10.05 -9.92 -8.82
CA PRO A 137 -9.70 -11.24 -8.30
C PRO A 137 -9.11 -11.23 -6.88
N ALA A 138 -8.49 -10.12 -6.45
CA ALA A 138 -8.05 -9.92 -5.07
C ALA A 138 -9.21 -9.61 -4.10
N ARG A 139 -10.39 -9.18 -4.59
CA ARG A 139 -11.59 -8.96 -3.75
C ARG A 139 -12.06 -10.23 -3.04
N THR A 140 -11.92 -11.39 -3.67
CA THR A 140 -12.36 -12.67 -3.07
C THR A 140 -11.61 -12.97 -1.77
N TRP A 141 -10.38 -12.48 -1.62
CA TRP A 141 -9.55 -12.61 -0.42
C TRP A 141 -9.95 -11.66 0.71
N TRP A 142 -10.66 -10.57 0.38
CA TRP A 142 -11.17 -9.62 1.36
C TRP A 142 -12.51 -10.07 1.96
N THR A 143 -13.36 -10.74 1.17
CA THR A 143 -14.66 -11.25 1.59
C THR A 143 -14.63 -12.67 2.19
N SER A 144 -13.54 -13.42 1.98
CA SER A 144 -13.29 -14.73 2.60
C SER A 144 -12.47 -14.59 3.89
#